data_AF-V4LAQ2-F1
#
_entry.id   AF-V4LAQ2-F1
#
_cell.length_a   1.000
_cell.length_b   1.000
_cell.length_c   1.000
_cell.angle_alpha   90.00
_cell.angle_beta   90.00
_cell.angle_gamma   90.00
#
_symmetry.space_group_name_H-M   'P 1'
#
loop_
_entity.id
_entity.type
_entity.pdbx_description
1 polymer ?
#
loop_
_entity_poly.entity_id
_entity_poly.type
_entity_poly.pdbx_seq_one_letter_code
_entity_poly.pdbx_strand_id
1 'polypeptide(L)'
;MMTAFVGAAAQAIEEAKSPAETKPRTEAAEQTVERTQGGARVQFSSIENWKLKAENLSPTGHNPYYFPLKPGFKFVMEKPDHPWGAYRKEVIVLDQTEPFDVPGFGKFEAAVVQEEEFFDGVLDQNAQNWFAIDKTTNAMYAFGEISWEIDHAGRKVFAGTWRVGEPDGNGIAEPGLLMPGEFKVGDKYLYEAHELEAYGWTKNDADGLTITVPAGTFEDCVQVTENNLTNPSDITQKWWCKGVGLVKDTSDGELVASDALPDTDISDFGRFHKNPVQTVPPVAKIDGLQATEIALKEIPGEVNSVQIERMGKRNIYAVEIISSADGIEWDVFIDIETGEVVGTDN
;
A
#
# COMPACT_ATOMS: atom_id res chain seq x y z
N MET A 1 64.74 4.88 31.06
CA MET A 1 64.01 4.29 32.19
C MET A 1 63.24 3.10 31.63
N MET A 2 63.75 1.86 31.71
CA MET A 2 63.62 0.91 32.85
C MET A 2 62.13 0.63 33.15
N THR A 3 61.58 -0.58 33.19
CA THR A 3 62.11 -1.97 33.27
C THR A 3 60.88 -2.90 33.04
N ALA A 4 60.92 -3.90 32.16
CA ALA A 4 61.17 -5.34 32.40
C ALA A 4 59.96 -6.23 32.82
N PHE A 5 59.89 -7.37 32.12
CA PHE A 5 59.11 -8.60 32.31
C PHE A 5 59.08 -9.18 33.72
N VAL A 6 57.99 -9.87 34.07
CA VAL A 6 58.01 -11.19 34.74
C VAL A 6 56.80 -12.01 34.27
N GLY A 7 57.02 -13.26 33.84
CA GLY A 7 55.98 -14.28 33.71
C GLY A 7 56.15 -15.35 34.79
N ALA A 8 55.10 -16.13 35.05
CA ALA A 8 55.14 -17.57 35.40
C ALA A 8 53.74 -18.06 35.78
N ALA A 9 53.50 -19.33 35.44
CA ALA A 9 52.25 -20.06 35.55
C ALA A 9 52.16 -20.93 36.83
N ALA A 10 51.04 -21.66 36.93
CA ALA A 10 50.65 -22.75 37.85
C ALA A 10 49.82 -22.25 39.06
N GLN A 11 48.67 -22.82 39.39
CA GLN A 11 48.34 -24.25 39.52
C GLN A 11 46.83 -24.51 39.42
N ALA A 12 46.47 -25.68 38.89
CA ALA A 12 45.12 -26.20 38.71
C ALA A 12 44.50 -26.72 40.03
N ILE A 13 43.17 -26.64 40.14
CA ILE A 13 42.34 -27.65 40.80
C ILE A 13 41.11 -27.88 39.92
N GLU A 14 40.95 -29.14 39.53
CA GLU A 14 39.85 -29.74 38.79
C GLU A 14 38.90 -30.37 39.81
N GLU A 15 37.58 -30.23 39.65
CA GLU A 15 36.63 -31.23 40.17
C GLU A 15 35.27 -31.21 39.43
N ALA A 16 35.02 -32.36 38.77
CA ALA A 16 33.77 -33.11 38.61
C ALA A 16 32.57 -32.57 37.80
N LYS A 17 32.29 -33.29 36.70
CA LYS A 17 31.05 -33.32 35.90
C LYS A 17 29.90 -34.12 36.56
N SER A 18 28.66 -33.77 36.23
CA SER A 18 27.48 -34.66 36.15
C SER A 18 26.45 -34.07 35.14
N PRO A 19 25.45 -34.80 34.59
CA PRO A 19 25.42 -35.18 33.18
C PRO A 19 24.32 -34.43 32.40
N ALA A 20 24.44 -34.54 31.07
CA ALA A 20 23.49 -34.00 30.10
C ALA A 20 22.08 -34.58 30.25
N GLU A 21 21.09 -33.70 30.43
CA GLU A 21 19.69 -33.98 30.09
C GLU A 21 19.45 -33.61 28.62
N THR A 22 19.08 -34.62 27.84
CA THR A 22 18.62 -34.46 26.45
C THR A 22 17.16 -34.02 26.48
N LYS A 23 16.89 -32.75 26.13
CA LYS A 23 15.53 -32.30 25.80
C LYS A 23 15.15 -32.72 24.38
N PRO A 24 13.89 -33.10 24.12
CA PRO A 24 13.44 -33.49 22.79
C PRO A 24 13.50 -32.30 21.83
N ARG A 25 13.93 -32.56 20.60
CA ARG A 25 13.91 -31.64 19.47
C ARG A 25 12.45 -31.34 19.13
N THR A 26 11.94 -30.18 19.55
CA THR A 26 10.69 -29.63 19.03
C THR A 26 10.84 -29.34 17.55
N GLU A 27 9.85 -29.78 16.77
CA GLU A 27 9.66 -29.39 15.37
C GLU A 27 9.66 -27.86 15.27
N ALA A 28 10.31 -27.33 14.22
CA ALA A 28 10.36 -25.91 13.95
C ALA A 28 8.93 -25.40 13.72
N ALA A 29 8.43 -24.59 14.65
CA ALA A 29 7.22 -23.83 14.43
C ALA A 29 7.43 -22.91 13.21
N GLU A 30 6.46 -22.88 12.30
CA GLU A 30 6.40 -21.86 11.25
C GLU A 30 6.49 -20.48 11.91
N GLN A 31 7.52 -19.72 11.54
CA GLN A 31 7.83 -18.43 12.17
C GLN A 31 6.90 -17.36 11.60
N THR A 32 5.67 -17.26 12.07
CA THR A 32 4.77 -16.14 11.74
C THR A 32 5.16 -14.90 12.54
N VAL A 33 4.98 -13.69 11.98
CA VAL A 33 5.13 -12.44 12.73
C VAL A 33 3.85 -12.16 13.52
N GLU A 34 3.96 -12.02 14.84
CA GLU A 34 2.87 -11.56 15.71
C GLU A 34 2.88 -10.03 15.81
N ARG A 35 1.79 -9.38 15.41
CA ARG A 35 1.57 -7.93 15.60
C ARG A 35 0.30 -7.66 16.39
N THR A 36 0.25 -6.53 17.09
CA THR A 36 -0.93 -6.13 17.87
C THR A 36 -1.80 -5.16 17.10
N GLN A 37 -3.07 -5.49 16.89
CA GLN A 37 -4.11 -4.61 16.38
C GLN A 37 -5.18 -4.42 17.47
N GLY A 38 -5.38 -3.19 17.95
CA GLY A 38 -6.35 -2.93 19.03
C GLY A 38 -6.16 -3.78 20.30
N GLY A 39 -4.92 -4.23 20.56
CA GLY A 39 -4.58 -5.13 21.67
C GLY A 39 -4.70 -6.63 21.38
N ALA A 40 -5.24 -7.04 20.22
CA ALA A 40 -5.29 -8.43 19.78
C ALA A 40 -4.03 -8.80 18.99
N ARG A 41 -3.43 -9.97 19.26
CA ARG A 41 -2.31 -10.49 18.47
C ARG A 41 -2.82 -11.13 17.19
N VAL A 42 -2.36 -10.64 16.04
CA VAL A 42 -2.62 -11.21 14.72
C VAL A 42 -1.32 -11.78 14.17
N GLN A 43 -1.40 -13.01 13.64
CA GLN A 43 -0.27 -13.66 12.99
C GLN A 43 -0.36 -13.48 11.48
N PHE A 44 0.74 -13.01 10.91
CA PHE A 44 0.92 -12.80 9.48
C PHE A 44 2.13 -13.59 9.00
N SER A 45 2.07 -14.10 7.76
CA SER A 45 3.31 -14.50 7.10
C SER A 45 4.08 -13.27 6.64
N SER A 46 5.41 -13.30 6.77
CA SER A 46 6.35 -12.28 6.28
C SER A 46 7.46 -12.89 5.41
N ILE A 47 8.46 -12.08 5.05
CA ILE A 47 9.63 -12.52 4.27
C ILE A 47 10.30 -13.78 4.87
N GLU A 48 10.31 -13.94 6.20
CA GLU A 48 10.89 -15.11 6.88
C GLU A 48 10.14 -16.41 6.52
N ASN A 49 8.83 -16.34 6.32
CA ASN A 49 8.00 -17.48 5.92
C ASN A 49 8.17 -17.83 4.44
N TRP A 50 8.27 -16.81 3.59
CA TRP A 50 8.22 -16.96 2.14
C TRP A 50 9.50 -17.56 1.56
N LYS A 51 10.61 -17.57 2.32
CA LYS A 51 11.93 -18.03 1.86
C LYS A 51 12.32 -17.36 0.55
N LEU A 52 11.94 -16.10 0.41
CA LEU A 52 12.13 -15.30 -0.78
C LEU A 52 13.64 -15.15 -1.05
N LYS A 53 14.02 -15.21 -2.33
CA LYS A 53 15.41 -15.07 -2.74
C LYS A 53 15.53 -14.09 -3.89
N ALA A 54 16.48 -13.16 -3.79
CA ALA A 54 16.73 -12.17 -4.83
C ALA A 54 16.97 -12.81 -6.21
N GLU A 55 17.71 -13.92 -6.30
CA GLU A 55 17.99 -14.58 -7.58
C GLU A 55 16.75 -15.17 -8.28
N ASN A 56 15.66 -15.39 -7.54
CA ASN A 56 14.40 -15.91 -8.07
C ASN A 56 13.48 -14.81 -8.58
N LEU A 57 13.72 -13.55 -8.21
CA LEU A 57 12.89 -12.43 -8.60
C LEU A 57 13.06 -12.09 -10.08
N SER A 58 11.97 -11.60 -10.67
CA SER A 58 11.91 -11.19 -12.06
C SER A 58 11.02 -9.95 -12.20
N PRO A 59 11.43 -8.94 -12.97
CA PRO A 59 10.58 -7.78 -13.30
C PRO A 59 9.52 -8.14 -14.35
N THR A 60 9.51 -9.38 -14.85
CA THR A 60 8.50 -9.84 -15.81
C THR A 60 7.95 -11.20 -15.43
N GLY A 61 6.67 -11.41 -15.73
CA GLY A 61 5.98 -12.67 -15.52
C GLY A 61 4.50 -12.46 -15.22
N HIS A 62 3.83 -13.53 -14.82
CA HIS A 62 2.39 -13.51 -14.63
C HIS A 62 1.97 -14.45 -13.50
N ASN A 63 1.31 -13.89 -12.49
CA ASN A 63 0.52 -14.65 -11.52
C ASN A 63 -0.90 -14.81 -12.08
N PRO A 64 -1.55 -15.98 -11.99
CA PRO A 64 -2.86 -16.19 -12.58
C PRO A 64 -3.95 -15.21 -12.15
N TYR A 65 -3.93 -14.70 -10.92
CA TYR A 65 -4.92 -13.76 -10.39
C TYR A 65 -4.50 -12.30 -10.49
N TYR A 66 -3.23 -12.02 -10.76
CA TYR A 66 -2.71 -10.65 -10.88
C TYR A 66 -2.55 -10.26 -12.36
N PHE A 67 -2.47 -8.96 -12.63
CA PHE A 67 -2.12 -8.51 -13.97
C PHE A 67 -0.67 -8.92 -14.32
N PRO A 68 -0.35 -9.22 -15.60
CA PRO A 68 1.00 -9.59 -15.97
C PRO A 68 1.96 -8.39 -15.83
N LEU A 69 3.14 -8.64 -15.27
CA LEU A 69 4.27 -7.72 -15.36
C LEU A 69 4.86 -7.81 -16.77
N LYS A 70 4.14 -7.23 -17.73
CA LYS A 70 4.54 -7.17 -19.14
C LYS A 70 4.58 -5.69 -19.54
N PRO A 71 5.73 -5.15 -19.97
CA PRO A 71 5.82 -3.79 -20.46
C PRO A 71 4.71 -3.45 -21.46
N GLY A 72 4.05 -2.32 -21.21
CA GLY A 72 2.92 -1.82 -21.98
C GLY A 72 1.56 -2.36 -21.57
N PHE A 73 1.46 -3.33 -20.66
CA PHE A 73 0.17 -3.79 -20.12
C PHE A 73 -0.54 -2.66 -19.39
N LYS A 74 -1.82 -2.45 -19.68
CA LYS A 74 -2.65 -1.40 -19.13
C LYS A 74 -4.00 -1.89 -18.66
N PHE A 75 -4.54 -1.22 -17.66
CA PHE A 75 -5.94 -1.30 -17.30
C PHE A 75 -6.45 0.01 -16.69
N VAL A 76 -7.77 0.11 -16.58
CA VAL A 76 -8.49 1.29 -16.13
C VAL A 76 -9.61 0.86 -15.19
N MET A 77 -9.69 1.51 -14.04
CA MET A 77 -10.79 1.39 -13.08
C MET A 77 -11.51 2.72 -12.93
N GLU A 78 -12.81 2.68 -12.68
CA GLU A 78 -13.62 3.89 -12.42
C GLU A 78 -14.56 3.68 -11.23
N LYS A 79 -14.77 4.74 -10.45
CA LYS A 79 -15.79 4.84 -9.40
C LYS A 79 -16.56 6.15 -9.58
N PRO A 80 -17.60 6.16 -10.45
CA PRO A 80 -18.34 7.39 -10.76
C PRO A 80 -19.10 8.00 -9.57
N ASP A 81 -19.38 7.20 -8.54
CA ASP A 81 -20.11 7.56 -7.32
C ASP A 81 -19.19 7.84 -6.12
N HIS A 82 -17.91 8.11 -6.36
CA HIS A 82 -16.97 8.47 -5.29
C HIS A 82 -17.39 9.77 -4.57
N PRO A 83 -17.27 9.87 -3.23
CA PRO A 83 -17.68 11.06 -2.47
C PRO A 83 -17.10 12.39 -2.96
N TRP A 84 -15.88 12.35 -3.52
CA TRP A 84 -15.13 13.53 -3.95
C TRP A 84 -15.20 13.84 -5.45
N GLY A 85 -16.02 13.11 -6.23
CA GLY A 85 -16.21 13.34 -7.66
C GLY A 85 -16.06 12.06 -8.49
N ALA A 86 -16.13 12.13 -9.81
CA ALA A 86 -15.95 10.93 -10.62
C ALA A 86 -14.48 10.47 -10.57
N TYR A 87 -14.20 9.36 -9.89
CA TYR A 87 -12.86 8.80 -9.74
C TYR A 87 -12.50 7.89 -10.91
N ARG A 88 -11.24 7.96 -11.35
CA ARG A 88 -10.65 7.08 -12.35
C ARG A 88 -9.20 6.79 -11.99
N LYS A 89 -8.82 5.52 -12.08
CA LYS A 89 -7.45 5.05 -11.95
C LYS A 89 -6.97 4.46 -13.27
N GLU A 90 -5.80 4.88 -13.72
CA GLU A 90 -5.12 4.35 -14.90
C GLU A 90 -3.81 3.70 -14.48
N VAL A 91 -3.61 2.43 -14.83
CA VAL A 91 -2.41 1.67 -14.46
C VAL A 91 -1.68 1.18 -15.70
N ILE A 92 -0.35 1.31 -15.73
CA ILE A 92 0.51 0.85 -16.81
C ILE A 92 1.81 0.23 -16.27
N VAL A 93 2.18 -0.93 -16.80
CA VAL A 93 3.54 -1.49 -16.61
C VAL A 93 4.49 -0.81 -17.60
N LEU A 94 5.47 -0.05 -17.11
CA LEU A 94 6.39 0.69 -17.95
C LEU A 94 7.44 -0.24 -18.61
N ASP A 95 8.03 0.21 -19.72
CA ASP A 95 9.21 -0.42 -20.33
C ASP A 95 10.49 0.03 -19.60
N GLN A 96 10.48 -0.13 -18.28
CA GLN A 96 11.52 0.30 -17.35
C GLN A 96 11.59 -0.69 -16.18
N THR A 97 12.79 -0.86 -15.64
CA THR A 97 13.03 -1.61 -14.41
C THR A 97 13.76 -0.76 -13.40
N GLU A 98 13.57 -1.08 -12.13
CA GLU A 98 14.25 -0.48 -11.00
C GLU A 98 15.24 -1.48 -10.39
N PRO A 99 16.54 -1.16 -10.30
CA PRO A 99 17.55 -2.07 -9.75
C PRO A 99 17.57 -2.01 -8.22
N PHE A 100 17.58 -3.18 -7.58
CA PHE A 100 17.71 -3.32 -6.13
C PHE A 100 19.03 -4.00 -5.76
N ASP A 101 19.71 -3.48 -4.73
CA ASP A 101 20.88 -4.08 -4.09
C ASP A 101 20.69 -3.99 -2.58
N VAL A 102 19.99 -4.98 -2.03
CA VAL A 102 19.52 -4.97 -0.64
C VAL A 102 20.52 -5.75 0.23
N PRO A 103 21.19 -5.10 1.21
CA PRO A 103 22.12 -5.79 2.10
C PRO A 103 21.48 -6.98 2.81
N GLY A 104 22.12 -8.15 2.72
CA GLY A 104 21.62 -9.39 3.35
C GLY A 104 20.55 -10.14 2.55
N PHE A 105 19.96 -9.54 1.52
CA PHE A 105 18.94 -10.17 0.66
C PHE A 105 19.46 -10.47 -0.75
N GLY A 106 20.13 -9.50 -1.38
CA GLY A 106 20.76 -9.68 -2.69
C GLY A 106 20.34 -8.65 -3.74
N LYS A 107 20.67 -8.94 -5.01
CA LYS A 107 20.44 -8.05 -6.14
C LYS A 107 19.38 -8.60 -7.08
N PHE A 108 18.49 -7.73 -7.56
CA PHE A 108 17.43 -8.09 -8.50
C PHE A 108 16.89 -6.84 -9.21
N GLU A 109 16.02 -7.04 -10.19
CA GLU A 109 15.32 -5.98 -10.91
C GLU A 109 13.81 -6.10 -10.63
N ALA A 110 13.15 -4.97 -10.38
CA ALA A 110 11.70 -4.88 -10.26
C ALA A 110 11.11 -4.16 -11.48
N ALA A 111 9.90 -4.53 -11.91
CA ALA A 111 9.12 -3.75 -12.87
C ALA A 111 8.70 -2.43 -12.23
N VAL A 112 8.64 -1.38 -13.05
CA VAL A 112 8.01 -0.11 -12.67
C VAL A 112 6.57 -0.13 -13.15
N VAL A 113 5.62 -0.12 -12.21
CA VAL A 113 4.19 -0.02 -12.46
C VAL A 113 3.74 1.38 -12.09
N GLN A 114 3.27 2.15 -13.07
CA GLN A 114 2.76 3.49 -12.82
C GLN A 114 1.25 3.44 -12.60
N GLU A 115 0.80 4.15 -11.58
CA GLU A 115 -0.60 4.39 -11.27
C GLU A 115 -0.87 5.90 -11.32
N GLU A 116 -1.96 6.29 -11.96
CA GLU A 116 -2.42 7.67 -11.99
C GLU A 116 -3.88 7.75 -11.63
N GLU A 117 -4.18 8.63 -10.69
CA GLU A 117 -5.52 8.80 -10.12
C GLU A 117 -6.08 10.15 -10.51
N PHE A 118 -7.34 10.16 -10.91
CA PHE A 118 -8.02 11.33 -11.43
C PHE A 118 -9.38 11.50 -10.77
N PHE A 119 -9.68 12.72 -10.35
CA PHE A 119 -11.01 13.15 -9.94
C PHE A 119 -11.57 14.13 -10.97
N ASP A 120 -12.75 13.84 -11.51
CA ASP A 120 -13.42 14.66 -12.53
C ASP A 120 -12.53 15.01 -13.75
N GLY A 121 -11.60 14.11 -14.07
CA GLY A 121 -10.63 14.25 -15.17
C GLY A 121 -9.41 15.12 -14.88
N VAL A 122 -9.20 15.48 -13.62
CA VAL A 122 -8.03 16.20 -13.14
C VAL A 122 -7.10 15.20 -12.46
N LEU A 123 -5.80 15.22 -12.79
CA LEU A 123 -4.78 14.42 -12.12
C LEU A 123 -4.71 14.82 -10.64
N ASP A 124 -4.75 13.83 -9.76
CA ASP A 124 -4.76 13.99 -8.32
C ASP A 124 -3.49 13.38 -7.71
N GLN A 125 -3.18 12.14 -8.09
CA GLN A 125 -1.99 11.44 -7.68
C GLN A 125 -1.32 10.73 -8.85
N ASN A 126 0.00 10.61 -8.78
CA ASN A 126 0.81 9.78 -9.65
C ASN A 126 1.79 8.99 -8.78
N ALA A 127 1.77 7.67 -8.88
CA ALA A 127 2.64 6.77 -8.15
C ALA A 127 3.41 5.85 -9.11
N GLN A 128 4.60 5.44 -8.69
CA GLN A 128 5.37 4.39 -9.34
C GLN A 128 5.73 3.33 -8.31
N ASN A 129 5.18 2.15 -8.54
CA ASN A 129 5.33 0.98 -7.72
C ASN A 129 6.40 0.04 -8.29
N TRP A 130 7.20 -0.57 -7.42
CA TRP A 130 8.25 -1.51 -7.81
C TRP A 130 7.85 -2.95 -7.51
N PHE A 131 7.44 -3.70 -8.53
CA PHE A 131 6.91 -5.05 -8.38
C PHE A 131 7.85 -6.11 -8.97
N ALA A 132 7.92 -7.28 -8.34
CA ALA A 132 8.59 -8.43 -8.94
C ALA A 132 7.88 -9.74 -8.63
N ILE A 133 8.01 -10.69 -9.54
CA ILE A 133 7.47 -12.04 -9.38
C ILE A 133 8.60 -13.02 -9.01
N ASP A 134 8.34 -13.90 -8.05
CA ASP A 134 9.21 -15.05 -7.81
C ASP A 134 8.91 -16.13 -8.85
N LYS A 135 9.88 -16.44 -9.72
CA LYS A 135 9.74 -17.42 -10.81
C LYS A 135 9.54 -18.86 -10.32
N THR A 136 9.83 -19.16 -9.06
CA THR A 136 9.73 -20.50 -8.49
C THR A 136 8.38 -20.77 -7.83
N THR A 137 7.73 -19.72 -7.35
CA THR A 137 6.42 -19.81 -6.66
C THR A 137 5.29 -19.16 -7.45
N ASN A 138 5.59 -18.29 -8.41
CA ASN A 138 4.66 -17.36 -9.08
C ASN A 138 4.00 -16.33 -8.15
N ALA A 139 4.51 -16.14 -6.93
CA ALA A 139 4.03 -15.10 -6.03
C ALA A 139 4.49 -13.71 -6.50
N MET A 140 3.60 -12.72 -6.36
CA MET A 140 3.81 -11.33 -6.75
C MET A 140 4.12 -10.49 -5.51
N TYR A 141 5.17 -9.66 -5.58
CA TYR A 141 5.64 -8.87 -4.43
C TYR A 141 5.82 -7.39 -4.78
N ALA A 142 5.60 -6.53 -3.79
CA ALA A 142 5.95 -5.11 -3.80
C ALA A 142 7.25 -4.86 -3.05
N PHE A 143 8.10 -4.00 -3.61
CA PHE A 143 9.41 -3.63 -3.06
C PHE A 143 9.56 -2.13 -2.75
N GLY A 144 8.50 -1.37 -2.99
CA GLY A 144 8.46 0.05 -2.69
C GLY A 144 7.55 0.80 -3.63
N GLU A 145 7.38 2.07 -3.30
CA GLU A 145 6.64 3.05 -4.08
C GLU A 145 7.36 4.39 -4.01
N ILE A 146 7.21 5.19 -5.06
CA ILE A 146 7.41 6.63 -5.02
C ILE A 146 6.16 7.33 -5.54
N SER A 147 5.67 8.33 -4.82
CA SER A 147 4.41 9.00 -5.14
C SER A 147 4.53 10.52 -5.14
N TRP A 148 3.63 11.13 -5.91
CA TRP A 148 3.45 12.56 -6.01
C TRP A 148 1.96 12.88 -6.05
N GLU A 149 1.59 13.94 -5.34
CA GLU A 149 0.24 14.48 -5.32
C GLU A 149 0.20 15.81 -6.06
N ILE A 150 -1.00 16.25 -6.42
CA ILE A 150 -1.24 17.57 -6.97
C ILE A 150 -1.80 18.48 -5.88
N ASP A 151 -0.99 19.46 -5.46
CA ASP A 151 -1.40 20.38 -4.39
C ASP A 151 -2.54 21.33 -4.81
N HIS A 152 -3.06 22.10 -3.84
CA HIS A 152 -4.13 23.09 -4.04
C HIS A 152 -3.82 24.17 -5.09
N ALA A 153 -2.56 24.36 -5.47
CA ALA A 153 -2.12 25.28 -6.51
C ALA A 153 -1.95 24.60 -7.88
N GLY A 154 -2.20 23.29 -7.97
CA GLY A 154 -2.04 22.50 -9.18
C GLY A 154 -0.62 22.07 -9.47
N ARG A 155 0.27 22.07 -8.46
CA ARG A 155 1.67 21.66 -8.61
C ARG A 155 1.82 20.20 -8.22
N LYS A 156 2.55 19.44 -9.03
CA LYS A 156 3.01 18.10 -8.66
C LYS A 156 4.04 18.22 -7.55
N VAL A 157 3.73 17.74 -6.36
CA VAL A 157 4.57 17.75 -5.16
C VAL A 157 4.93 16.33 -4.78
N PHE A 158 6.14 16.14 -4.25
CA PHE A 158 6.57 14.83 -3.75
C PHE A 158 5.76 14.48 -2.50
N ALA A 159 5.10 13.33 -2.52
CA ALA A 159 4.22 12.88 -1.43
C ALA A 159 4.95 11.90 -0.51
N GLY A 160 5.71 10.96 -1.06
CA GLY A 160 6.48 10.02 -0.26
C GLY A 160 7.24 8.99 -1.08
N THR A 161 8.07 8.21 -0.37
CA THR A 161 8.67 7.00 -0.93
C THR A 161 9.06 6.04 0.17
N TRP A 162 8.77 4.77 -0.05
CA TRP A 162 9.32 3.69 0.76
C TRP A 162 10.01 2.68 -0.15
N ARG A 163 11.07 2.05 0.35
CA ARG A 163 11.88 1.10 -0.43
C ARG A 163 12.40 -0.01 0.46
N VAL A 164 12.26 -1.25 0.02
CA VAL A 164 12.83 -2.41 0.73
C VAL A 164 14.33 -2.23 0.95
N GLY A 165 14.76 -2.44 2.18
CA GLY A 165 16.16 -2.27 2.59
C GLY A 165 16.48 -0.94 3.26
N GLU A 166 15.59 0.05 3.19
CA GLU A 166 15.76 1.33 3.90
C GLU A 166 15.31 1.24 5.37
N PRO A 167 15.83 2.10 6.27
CA PRO A 167 15.39 2.17 7.66
C PRO A 167 13.89 2.47 7.76
N ASP A 168 13.20 1.69 8.60
CA ASP A 168 11.76 1.81 8.81
C ASP A 168 11.42 1.53 10.28
N GLY A 169 10.97 2.53 11.00
CA GLY A 169 10.71 2.46 12.44
C GLY A 169 11.93 1.96 13.22
N ASN A 170 11.79 0.78 13.84
CA ASN A 170 12.87 0.11 14.57
C ASN A 170 13.62 -0.96 13.76
N GLY A 171 13.29 -1.10 12.47
CA GLY A 171 13.77 -2.14 11.58
C GLY A 171 14.14 -1.62 10.20
N ILE A 172 13.88 -2.46 9.20
CA ILE A 172 14.15 -2.21 7.78
C ILE A 172 12.87 -2.54 7.02
N ALA A 173 12.53 -1.73 6.02
CA ALA A 173 11.37 -1.98 5.18
C ALA A 173 11.47 -3.36 4.50
N GLU A 174 10.44 -4.19 4.65
CA GLU A 174 10.36 -5.54 4.09
C GLU A 174 9.49 -5.57 2.82
N PRO A 175 9.68 -6.54 1.91
CA PRO A 175 8.79 -6.70 0.77
C PRO A 175 7.39 -7.08 1.21
N GLY A 176 6.40 -6.58 0.48
CA GLY A 176 5.00 -6.93 0.64
C GLY A 176 4.57 -8.04 -0.30
N LEU A 177 3.71 -8.96 0.15
CA LEU A 177 3.10 -9.97 -0.73
C LEU A 177 1.79 -9.41 -1.31
N LEU A 178 1.77 -9.19 -2.63
CA LEU A 178 0.59 -8.66 -3.35
C LEU A 178 -0.42 -9.77 -3.64
N MET A 179 0.09 -10.90 -4.16
CA MET A 179 -0.75 -12.05 -4.54
C MET A 179 0.06 -13.33 -4.42
N PRO A 180 -0.36 -14.31 -3.60
CA PRO A 180 0.35 -15.58 -3.49
C PRO A 180 0.31 -16.36 -4.81
N GLY A 181 1.33 -17.19 -5.03
CA GLY A 181 1.36 -18.11 -6.16
C GLY A 181 0.30 -19.22 -6.08
N GLU A 182 -0.09 -19.59 -4.86
CA GLU A 182 -1.19 -20.49 -4.55
C GLU A 182 -2.15 -19.78 -3.60
N PHE A 183 -3.34 -19.42 -4.09
CA PHE A 183 -4.36 -18.76 -3.28
C PHE A 183 -5.04 -19.76 -2.35
N LYS A 184 -5.02 -19.50 -1.04
CA LYS A 184 -5.71 -20.29 -0.03
C LYS A 184 -6.58 -19.39 0.83
N VAL A 185 -7.87 -19.71 0.88
CA VAL A 185 -8.83 -19.01 1.74
C VAL A 185 -8.41 -19.15 3.20
N GLY A 186 -8.39 -18.03 3.92
CA GLY A 186 -8.00 -17.94 5.33
C GLY A 186 -6.56 -17.49 5.57
N ASP A 187 -5.68 -17.56 4.56
CA ASP A 187 -4.32 -17.06 4.68
C ASP A 187 -4.30 -15.55 4.95
N LYS A 188 -3.30 -15.13 5.76
CA LYS A 188 -3.05 -13.74 6.10
C LYS A 188 -1.58 -13.39 5.92
N TYR A 189 -1.31 -12.27 5.27
CA TYR A 189 0.05 -11.85 4.94
C TYR A 189 0.21 -10.34 4.96
N LEU A 190 1.43 -9.86 5.18
CA LEU A 190 1.76 -8.45 5.02
C LEU A 190 1.76 -8.11 3.52
N TYR A 191 1.01 -7.07 3.14
CA TYR A 191 0.92 -6.57 1.77
C TYR A 191 1.78 -5.31 1.59
N GLU A 192 1.89 -4.48 2.64
CA GLU A 192 2.84 -3.37 2.73
C GLU A 192 3.49 -3.46 4.11
N ALA A 193 4.81 -3.69 4.13
CA ALA A 193 5.57 -3.90 5.34
C ALA A 193 6.48 -2.69 5.63
N HIS A 194 5.91 -1.49 5.58
CA HIS A 194 6.54 -0.23 5.94
C HIS A 194 5.85 0.38 7.17
N GLU A 195 6.37 0.08 8.37
CA GLU A 195 5.79 0.45 9.67
C GLU A 195 5.47 1.94 9.81
N LEU A 196 6.25 2.84 9.18
CA LEU A 196 6.08 4.28 9.30
C LEU A 196 5.09 4.92 8.33
N GLU A 197 4.90 4.37 7.13
CA GLU A 197 4.04 5.01 6.10
C GLU A 197 2.98 4.06 5.52
N ALA A 198 3.24 2.75 5.44
CA ALA A 198 2.37 1.81 4.75
C ALA A 198 2.44 0.43 5.43
N TYR A 199 1.58 0.24 6.45
CA TYR A 199 1.58 -0.99 7.26
C TYR A 199 0.29 -1.80 7.11
N GLY A 200 0.12 -2.33 5.91
CA GLY A 200 -1.06 -3.06 5.45
C GLY A 200 -0.91 -4.59 5.50
N TRP A 201 -2.02 -5.27 5.77
CA TRP A 201 -2.12 -6.72 5.67
C TRP A 201 -3.33 -7.14 4.85
N THR A 202 -3.26 -8.33 4.27
CA THR A 202 -4.32 -8.92 3.47
C THR A 202 -4.82 -10.21 4.10
N LYS A 203 -6.12 -10.46 3.95
CA LYS A 203 -6.80 -11.73 4.20
C LYS A 203 -7.36 -12.28 2.91
N ASN A 204 -7.12 -13.55 2.64
CA ASN A 204 -7.83 -14.28 1.59
C ASN A 204 -9.22 -14.69 2.10
N ASP A 205 -10.29 -14.11 1.57
CA ASP A 205 -11.64 -14.31 2.10
C ASP A 205 -12.43 -15.40 1.38
N ALA A 206 -12.36 -15.45 0.06
CA ALA A 206 -13.15 -16.38 -0.73
C ALA A 206 -12.51 -16.66 -2.10
N ASP A 207 -12.88 -17.81 -2.68
CA ASP A 207 -12.52 -18.25 -4.02
C ASP A 207 -13.75 -18.77 -4.79
N GLY A 208 -13.58 -19.01 -6.10
CA GLY A 208 -14.65 -19.54 -6.96
C GLY A 208 -15.83 -18.58 -7.17
N LEU A 209 -15.59 -17.28 -7.05
CA LEU A 209 -16.61 -16.25 -7.18
C LEU A 209 -16.90 -15.92 -8.65
N THR A 210 -18.14 -15.50 -8.91
CA THR A 210 -18.55 -14.84 -10.15
C THR A 210 -18.86 -13.38 -9.85
N ILE A 211 -18.32 -12.45 -10.64
CA ILE A 211 -18.54 -11.02 -10.47
C ILE A 211 -18.85 -10.36 -11.81
N THR A 212 -19.73 -9.37 -11.80
CA THR A 212 -20.05 -8.53 -12.96
C THR A 212 -19.65 -7.10 -12.66
N VAL A 213 -18.89 -6.52 -13.58
CA VAL A 213 -18.38 -5.14 -13.57
C VAL A 213 -18.59 -4.56 -14.99
N PRO A 214 -18.32 -3.26 -15.24
CA PRO A 214 -18.53 -2.67 -16.56
C PRO A 214 -17.76 -3.38 -17.69
N ALA A 215 -16.54 -3.89 -17.40
CA ALA A 215 -15.75 -4.65 -18.36
C ALA A 215 -16.30 -6.05 -18.70
N GLY A 216 -17.28 -6.57 -17.96
CA GLY A 216 -17.92 -7.85 -18.23
C GLY A 216 -18.24 -8.68 -16.98
N THR A 217 -18.59 -9.94 -17.22
CA THR A 217 -18.81 -10.94 -16.17
C THR A 217 -17.64 -11.93 -16.17
N PHE A 218 -17.06 -12.15 -15.00
CA PHE A 218 -15.90 -13.00 -14.80
C PHE A 218 -16.21 -14.10 -13.77
N GLU A 219 -15.72 -15.30 -14.06
CA GLU A 219 -15.79 -16.47 -13.18
C GLU A 219 -14.40 -16.80 -12.63
N ASP A 220 -14.33 -17.75 -11.69
CA ASP A 220 -13.07 -18.16 -11.02
C ASP A 220 -12.32 -16.96 -10.41
N CYS A 221 -13.05 -16.08 -9.73
CA CYS A 221 -12.48 -14.94 -9.04
C CYS A 221 -12.25 -15.24 -7.55
N VAL A 222 -11.31 -14.50 -6.96
CA VAL A 222 -11.01 -14.52 -5.53
C VAL A 222 -11.31 -13.16 -4.92
N GLN A 223 -11.65 -13.16 -3.64
CA GLN A 223 -11.85 -11.94 -2.84
C GLN A 223 -10.82 -11.89 -1.73
N VAL A 224 -10.26 -10.70 -1.52
CA VAL A 224 -9.41 -10.38 -0.39
C VAL A 224 -9.94 -9.17 0.37
N THR A 225 -9.61 -9.09 1.65
CA THR A 225 -9.74 -7.88 2.46
C THR A 225 -8.35 -7.38 2.83
N GLU A 226 -8.06 -6.13 2.53
CA GLU A 226 -6.89 -5.39 2.96
C GLU A 226 -7.27 -4.45 4.10
N ASN A 227 -6.35 -4.27 5.04
CA ASN A 227 -6.55 -3.41 6.20
C ASN A 227 -5.22 -2.84 6.70
N ASN A 228 -5.29 -1.64 7.26
CA ASN A 228 -4.14 -0.96 7.85
C ASN A 228 -4.01 -1.30 9.35
N LEU A 229 -2.81 -1.67 9.79
CA LEU A 229 -2.54 -1.99 11.20
C LEU A 229 -2.56 -0.75 12.10
N THR A 230 -2.25 0.43 11.57
CA THR A 230 -2.26 1.71 12.30
C THR A 230 -3.61 2.42 12.18
N ASN A 231 -4.36 2.19 11.10
CA ASN A 231 -5.75 2.62 10.94
C ASN A 231 -6.72 1.43 10.74
N PRO A 232 -7.21 0.79 11.82
CA PRO A 232 -8.08 -0.38 11.70
C PRO A 232 -9.43 -0.15 11.00
N SER A 233 -9.90 1.10 10.90
CA SER A 233 -11.13 1.47 10.18
C SER A 233 -10.94 1.43 8.67
N ASP A 234 -9.71 1.61 8.20
CA ASP A 234 -9.35 1.57 6.79
C ASP A 234 -9.35 0.12 6.29
N ILE A 235 -10.48 -0.29 5.71
CA ILE A 235 -10.73 -1.64 5.23
C ILE A 235 -11.16 -1.55 3.77
N THR A 236 -10.43 -2.26 2.92
CA THR A 236 -10.70 -2.32 1.50
C THR A 236 -10.90 -3.75 1.05
N GLN A 237 -11.93 -4.02 0.26
CA GLN A 237 -12.19 -5.34 -0.32
C GLN A 237 -11.86 -5.31 -1.81
N LYS A 238 -11.11 -6.32 -2.27
CA LYS A 238 -10.67 -6.42 -3.66
C LYS A 238 -11.04 -7.77 -4.26
N TRP A 239 -11.44 -7.76 -5.53
CA TRP A 239 -11.74 -8.94 -6.32
C TRP A 239 -10.75 -9.07 -7.46
N TRP A 240 -10.15 -10.25 -7.54
CA TRP A 240 -9.14 -10.59 -8.54
C TRP A 240 -9.63 -11.78 -9.35
N CYS A 241 -9.63 -11.67 -10.68
CA CYS A 241 -10.12 -12.72 -11.55
C CYS A 241 -9.00 -13.31 -12.39
N LYS A 242 -9.04 -14.63 -12.55
CA LYS A 242 -7.99 -15.36 -13.23
C LYS A 242 -7.85 -14.91 -14.69
N GLY A 243 -6.62 -14.60 -15.10
CA GLY A 243 -6.31 -14.12 -16.45
C GLY A 243 -6.73 -12.68 -16.73
N VAL A 244 -7.33 -11.96 -15.77
CA VAL A 244 -7.77 -10.57 -15.91
C VAL A 244 -6.99 -9.64 -14.99
N GLY A 245 -6.84 -10.01 -13.71
CA GLY A 245 -6.26 -9.14 -12.67
C GLY A 245 -7.33 -8.57 -11.74
N LEU A 246 -7.08 -7.37 -11.21
CA LEU A 246 -8.02 -6.63 -10.36
C LEU A 246 -9.26 -6.25 -11.18
N VAL A 247 -10.44 -6.66 -10.72
CA VAL A 247 -11.71 -6.32 -11.38
C VAL A 247 -12.58 -5.38 -10.56
N LYS A 248 -12.40 -5.38 -9.24
CA LYS A 248 -13.13 -4.49 -8.33
C LYS A 248 -12.31 -4.22 -7.09
N ASP A 249 -12.39 -2.98 -6.64
CA ASP A 249 -11.83 -2.46 -5.42
C ASP A 249 -12.87 -1.54 -4.76
N THR A 250 -13.15 -1.71 -3.47
CA THR A 250 -14.11 -0.84 -2.78
C THR A 250 -13.63 0.60 -2.65
N SER A 251 -12.31 0.86 -2.67
CA SER A 251 -11.76 2.23 -2.71
C SER A 251 -11.73 2.76 -4.15
N ASP A 252 -11.19 1.98 -5.08
CA ASP A 252 -10.77 2.45 -6.42
C ASP A 252 -11.78 2.16 -7.55
N GLY A 253 -12.86 1.43 -7.24
CA GLY A 253 -13.98 1.20 -8.15
C GLY A 253 -13.92 -0.11 -8.92
N GLU A 254 -14.46 -0.09 -10.14
CA GLU A 254 -14.65 -1.29 -10.96
C GLU A 254 -13.89 -1.20 -12.28
N LEU A 255 -13.42 -2.34 -12.77
CA LEU A 255 -12.70 -2.43 -14.03
C LEU A 255 -13.61 -2.05 -15.19
N VAL A 256 -13.16 -1.10 -15.99
CA VAL A 256 -13.84 -0.66 -17.21
C VAL A 256 -13.09 -1.09 -18.48
N ALA A 257 -11.77 -1.25 -18.40
CA ALA A 257 -10.93 -1.66 -19.53
C ALA A 257 -9.62 -2.33 -19.07
N SER A 258 -9.18 -3.41 -19.72
CA SER A 258 -7.87 -4.05 -19.54
C SER A 258 -7.34 -4.65 -20.85
N ASP A 259 -6.02 -4.61 -21.05
CA ASP A 259 -5.32 -5.33 -22.13
C ASP A 259 -5.46 -6.86 -22.04
N ALA A 260 -5.88 -7.38 -20.88
CA ALA A 260 -6.16 -8.80 -20.70
C ALA A 260 -7.42 -9.28 -21.46
N LEU A 261 -8.26 -8.34 -21.90
CA LEU A 261 -9.56 -8.63 -22.48
C LEU A 261 -9.53 -8.47 -24.00
N PRO A 262 -10.05 -9.42 -24.78
CA PRO A 262 -9.89 -9.46 -26.24
C PRO A 262 -10.59 -8.32 -26.99
N ASP A 263 -11.66 -7.74 -26.42
CA ASP A 263 -12.52 -6.76 -27.09
C ASP A 263 -12.68 -5.46 -26.28
N THR A 264 -11.74 -5.16 -25.38
CA THR A 264 -11.79 -3.92 -24.62
C THR A 264 -11.29 -2.74 -25.43
N ASP A 265 -12.06 -1.65 -25.42
CA ASP A 265 -11.60 -0.34 -25.87
C ASP A 265 -10.72 0.33 -24.81
N ILE A 266 -9.41 0.20 -24.95
CA ILE A 266 -8.42 0.89 -24.09
C ILE A 266 -7.91 2.20 -24.72
N SER A 267 -8.51 2.66 -25.82
CA SER A 267 -8.06 3.86 -26.53
C SER A 267 -8.21 5.14 -25.70
N ASP A 268 -9.11 5.11 -24.73
CA ASP A 268 -9.38 6.14 -23.74
C ASP A 268 -8.30 6.24 -22.64
N PHE A 269 -7.37 5.28 -22.55
CA PHE A 269 -6.21 5.40 -21.65
C PHE A 269 -5.40 6.66 -21.98
N GLY A 270 -5.02 7.40 -20.94
CA GLY A 270 -4.28 8.66 -21.05
C GLY A 270 -5.09 9.79 -21.69
N ARG A 271 -6.43 9.70 -21.73
CA ARG A 271 -7.28 10.76 -22.30
C ARG A 271 -7.07 12.11 -21.60
N PHE A 272 -6.76 12.08 -20.31
CA PHE A 272 -6.50 13.28 -19.50
C PHE A 272 -5.08 13.86 -19.68
N HIS A 273 -4.10 13.09 -20.16
CA HIS A 273 -2.81 13.68 -20.58
C HIS A 273 -2.90 14.36 -21.94
N LYS A 274 -3.69 13.80 -22.86
CA LYS A 274 -3.92 14.37 -24.20
C LYS A 274 -4.66 15.72 -24.11
N ASN A 275 -5.61 15.81 -23.18
CA ASN A 275 -6.41 17.01 -22.93
C ASN A 275 -6.43 17.31 -21.41
N PRO A 276 -5.34 17.88 -20.86
CA PRO A 276 -5.26 18.13 -19.44
C PRO A 276 -6.33 19.14 -19.03
N VAL A 277 -7.14 18.75 -18.05
CA VAL A 277 -8.10 19.65 -17.43
C VAL A 277 -7.33 20.61 -16.55
N GLN A 278 -6.99 21.78 -17.08
CA GLN A 278 -6.43 22.87 -16.29
C GLN A 278 -7.51 23.44 -15.38
N THR A 279 -7.24 23.44 -14.08
CA THR A 279 -8.07 24.13 -13.09
C THR A 279 -7.36 25.40 -12.65
N VAL A 280 -8.07 26.52 -12.64
CA VAL A 280 -7.66 27.66 -11.83
C VAL A 280 -8.03 27.31 -10.39
N PRO A 281 -7.09 27.39 -9.42
CA PRO A 281 -7.43 27.18 -8.01
C PRO A 281 -8.63 28.05 -7.62
N PRO A 282 -9.68 27.51 -7.00
CA PRO A 282 -10.81 28.31 -6.56
C PRO A 282 -10.35 29.39 -5.58
N VAL A 283 -10.94 30.58 -5.68
CA VAL A 283 -10.66 31.68 -4.76
C VAL A 283 -11.44 31.40 -3.48
N ALA A 284 -10.71 31.26 -2.36
CA ALA A 284 -11.29 31.09 -1.04
C ALA A 284 -12.30 32.22 -0.74
N LYS A 285 -13.54 31.84 -0.42
CA LYS A 285 -14.60 32.78 0.01
C LYS A 285 -14.80 32.78 1.52
N ILE A 286 -14.31 31.74 2.20
CA ILE A 286 -14.13 31.70 3.64
C ILE A 286 -12.64 31.62 3.96
N ASP A 287 -12.23 32.10 5.15
CA ASP A 287 -10.88 31.91 5.67
C ASP A 287 -10.78 30.69 6.59
N GLY A 288 -9.55 30.35 6.99
CA GLY A 288 -9.31 29.20 7.87
C GLY A 288 -9.95 29.33 9.25
N LEU A 289 -10.15 30.56 9.77
CA LEU A 289 -10.82 30.75 11.06
C LEU A 289 -12.32 30.44 10.93
N GLN A 290 -12.95 30.89 9.84
CA GLN A 290 -14.34 30.55 9.54
C GLN A 290 -14.51 29.04 9.34
N ALA A 291 -13.57 28.39 8.64
CA ALA A 291 -13.56 26.94 8.48
C ALA A 291 -13.43 26.22 9.83
N THR A 292 -12.49 26.64 10.69
CA THR A 292 -12.34 26.13 12.06
C THR A 292 -13.65 26.27 12.86
N GLU A 293 -14.31 27.43 12.80
CA GLU A 293 -15.59 27.64 13.49
C GLU A 293 -16.72 26.74 12.99
N ILE A 294 -16.69 26.35 11.71
CA ILE A 294 -17.64 25.40 11.11
C ILE A 294 -17.28 23.99 11.58
N ALA A 295 -16.01 23.60 11.48
CA ALA A 295 -15.51 22.30 11.86
C ALA A 295 -15.78 21.97 13.33
N LEU A 296 -15.53 22.92 14.24
CA LEU A 296 -15.77 22.74 15.68
C LEU A 296 -17.25 22.62 16.08
N LYS A 297 -18.18 23.02 15.19
CA LYS A 297 -19.62 22.77 15.39
C LYS A 297 -20.00 21.34 15.00
N GLU A 298 -19.32 20.79 14.01
CA GLU A 298 -19.50 19.40 13.57
C GLU A 298 -18.85 18.44 14.58
N ILE A 299 -17.58 18.69 14.91
CA ILE A 299 -16.77 17.87 15.81
C ILE A 299 -16.16 18.77 16.90
N PRO A 300 -16.75 18.82 18.11
CA PRO A 300 -16.19 19.62 19.19
C PRO A 300 -14.87 19.03 19.71
N GLY A 301 -13.81 19.83 19.72
CA GLY A 301 -12.49 19.35 20.14
C GLY A 301 -11.40 20.42 20.16
N GLU A 302 -10.16 19.97 20.17
CA GLU A 302 -8.97 20.79 20.00
C GLU A 302 -8.48 20.69 18.54
N VAL A 303 -8.30 21.84 17.88
CA VAL A 303 -7.81 21.88 16.49
C VAL A 303 -6.31 21.66 16.48
N ASN A 304 -5.86 20.64 15.76
CA ASN A 304 -4.44 20.33 15.59
C ASN A 304 -3.85 21.08 14.38
N SER A 305 -4.53 21.03 13.23
CA SER A 305 -4.10 21.72 12.02
C SER A 305 -5.28 22.24 11.18
N VAL A 306 -4.97 23.19 10.29
CA VAL A 306 -5.91 23.72 9.28
C VAL A 306 -5.13 23.89 7.99
N GLN A 307 -5.44 23.06 6.99
CA GLN A 307 -4.72 23.03 5.72
C GLN A 307 -5.70 23.24 4.56
N ILE A 308 -5.18 23.74 3.44
CA ILE A 308 -5.95 23.76 2.19
C ILE A 308 -5.46 22.60 1.35
N GLU A 309 -6.38 21.69 1.10
CA GLU A 309 -6.17 20.51 0.28
C GLU A 309 -6.95 20.60 -1.01
N ARG A 310 -6.47 19.85 -1.99
CA ARG A 310 -7.12 19.71 -3.27
C ARG A 310 -7.91 18.41 -3.27
N MET A 311 -9.17 18.49 -3.72
CA MET A 311 -9.99 17.32 -4.00
C MET A 311 -10.56 17.46 -5.40
N GLY A 312 -9.87 16.89 -6.39
CA GLY A 312 -10.21 17.00 -7.81
C GLY A 312 -10.27 18.45 -8.32
N LYS A 313 -11.48 18.97 -8.54
CA LYS A 313 -11.72 20.35 -9.00
C LYS A 313 -11.97 21.35 -7.87
N ARG A 314 -12.11 20.88 -6.63
CA ARG A 314 -12.39 21.72 -5.45
C ARG A 314 -11.11 21.88 -4.63
N ASN A 315 -11.01 23.00 -3.93
CA ASN A 315 -10.14 23.10 -2.78
C ASN A 315 -11.02 23.11 -1.54
N ILE A 316 -10.56 22.43 -0.50
CA ILE A 316 -11.23 22.32 0.78
C ILE A 316 -10.29 22.83 1.88
N TYR A 317 -10.87 23.24 3.00
CA TYR A 317 -10.15 23.24 4.26
C TYR A 317 -10.24 21.85 4.87
N ALA A 318 -9.11 21.21 5.14
CA ALA A 318 -9.00 20.05 6.02
C ALA A 318 -8.66 20.58 7.43
N VAL A 319 -9.59 20.37 8.38
CA VAL A 319 -9.42 20.79 9.77
C VAL A 319 -9.30 19.54 10.63
N GLU A 320 -8.08 19.25 11.07
CA GLU A 320 -7.77 18.16 12.01
C GLU A 320 -8.21 18.57 13.42
N ILE A 321 -9.06 17.76 14.05
CA ILE A 321 -9.61 17.99 15.38
C ILE A 321 -9.43 16.74 16.24
N ILE A 322 -8.76 16.90 17.38
CA ILE A 322 -8.79 15.90 18.45
C ILE A 322 -10.13 16.04 19.17
N SER A 323 -11.04 15.10 18.92
CA SER A 323 -12.40 15.07 19.45
C SER A 323 -12.40 15.07 20.98
N SER A 324 -13.20 15.96 21.58
CA SER A 324 -13.37 16.02 23.03
C SER A 324 -14.20 14.86 23.60
N ALA A 325 -14.89 14.10 22.75
CA ALA A 325 -15.77 13.01 23.18
C ALA A 325 -15.00 11.72 23.49
N ASP A 326 -14.01 11.40 22.67
CA ASP A 326 -13.28 10.13 22.67
C ASP A 326 -11.76 10.28 22.51
N GLY A 327 -11.27 11.48 22.19
CA GLY A 327 -9.85 11.74 21.96
C GLY A 327 -9.33 11.24 20.61
N ILE A 328 -10.23 10.84 19.70
CA ILE A 328 -9.88 10.41 18.34
C ILE A 328 -9.63 11.65 17.47
N GLU A 329 -8.65 11.58 16.59
CA GLU A 329 -8.39 12.63 15.59
C GLU A 329 -9.40 12.50 14.45
N TRP A 330 -9.99 13.61 14.04
CA TRP A 330 -10.93 13.68 12.94
C TRP A 330 -10.52 14.78 11.97
N ASP A 331 -10.66 14.52 10.69
CA ASP A 331 -10.64 15.53 9.65
C ASP A 331 -12.06 15.99 9.34
N VAL A 332 -12.28 17.30 9.35
CA VAL A 332 -13.50 17.90 8.80
C VAL A 332 -13.14 18.63 7.52
N PHE A 333 -13.75 18.22 6.42
CA PHE A 333 -13.53 18.81 5.10
C PHE A 333 -14.60 19.86 4.81
N ILE A 334 -14.17 21.12 4.63
CA ILE A 334 -15.07 22.25 4.36
C ILE A 334 -14.78 22.85 2.99
N ASP A 335 -15.80 23.01 2.15
CA ASP A 335 -15.65 23.65 0.84
C ASP A 335 -15.22 25.12 1.00
N ILE A 336 -14.11 25.49 0.33
CA ILE A 336 -13.49 26.81 0.49
C ILE A 336 -14.33 27.96 -0.07
N GLU A 337 -15.29 27.66 -0.95
CA GLU A 337 -16.16 28.64 -1.59
C GLU A 337 -17.50 28.79 -0.88
N THR A 338 -18.06 27.70 -0.35
CA THR A 338 -19.41 27.70 0.23
C THR A 338 -19.41 27.68 1.76
N GLY A 339 -18.36 27.15 2.39
CA GLY A 339 -18.33 26.85 3.81
C GLY A 339 -19.20 25.64 4.19
N GLU A 340 -19.61 24.82 3.22
CA GLU A 340 -20.34 23.58 3.48
C GLU A 340 -19.38 22.49 3.95
N VAL A 341 -19.79 21.71 4.95
CA VAL A 341 -19.07 20.48 5.34
C VAL A 341 -19.33 19.44 4.26
N VAL A 342 -18.29 19.03 3.56
CA VAL A 342 -18.37 18.09 2.43
C VAL A 342 -17.97 16.66 2.80
N GLY A 343 -17.39 16.46 3.98
CA GLY A 343 -17.05 15.15 4.51
C GLY A 343 -16.34 15.22 5.85
N THR A 344 -16.19 14.06 6.46
CA THR A 344 -15.40 13.85 7.68
C THR A 344 -14.67 12.51 7.58
N ASP A 345 -13.47 12.42 8.12
CA ASP A 345 -12.68 11.18 8.21
C ASP A 345 -12.02 11.05 9.59
N ASN A 346 -11.67 9.83 10.03
CA ASN A 346 -11.24 9.57 11.41
C ASN A 346 -10.35 8.34 11.62
#